data_AF-A0A963XZZ0-F1
#
_entry.id   AF-A0A963XZZ0-F1
#
_cell.length_a   1.000
_cell.length_b   1.000
_cell.length_c   1.000
_cell.angle_alpha   90.00
_cell.angle_beta   90.00
_cell.angle_gamma   90.00
#
_symmetry.space_group_name_H-M   'P 1'
#
loop_
_entity.id
_entity.type
_entity.pdbx_description
1 polymer ?
#
loop_
_entity_poly.entity_id
_entity_poly.type
_entity_poly.pdbx_seq_one_letter_code
_entity_poly.pdbx_strand_id
1 'polypeptide(L)'
;KMHFLMRAKAVCIFPGGFGTMDEMFEALTLIQTGRMRRVPFLLFGKSFWERIINWQALAEAGTISAGDLDLFRYVETADEAVAIITGWEEGC
;
A
#
# COMPACT_ATOMS: atom_id res chain seq x y z
N LYS A 1 8.59 -1.57 15.74
CA LYS A 1 7.90 -1.17 14.50
C LYS A 1 7.63 -2.37 13.59
N MET A 2 8.66 -3.07 13.10
CA MET A 2 8.56 -4.27 12.23
C MET A 2 7.56 -5.37 12.66
N HIS A 3 7.42 -5.64 13.96
CA HIS A 3 6.58 -6.74 14.45
C HIS A 3 5.08 -6.60 14.12
N PHE A 4 4.56 -5.37 13.97
CA PHE A 4 3.16 -5.16 13.61
C PHE A 4 2.91 -5.48 12.12
N LEU A 5 3.76 -4.98 11.24
CA LEU A 5 3.67 -5.21 9.80
C LEU A 5 3.78 -6.70 9.46
N MET A 6 4.73 -7.41 10.08
CA MET A 6 4.96 -8.84 9.81
C MET A 6 3.79 -9.76 10.22
N ARG A 7 2.87 -9.28 11.06
CA ARG A 7 1.68 -10.02 11.50
C ARG A 7 0.38 -9.46 10.92
N ALA A 8 0.44 -8.35 10.19
CA ALA A 8 -0.72 -7.73 9.59
C ALA A 8 -1.36 -8.65 8.55
N LYS A 9 -2.68 -8.69 8.53
CA LYS A 9 -3.48 -9.36 7.49
C LYS A 9 -3.96 -8.41 6.40
N ALA A 10 -3.90 -7.10 6.68
CA ALA A 10 -4.13 -6.01 5.75
C ALA A 10 -3.44 -4.76 6.31
N VAL A 11 -3.11 -3.81 5.44
CA VAL A 11 -2.56 -2.50 5.79
C VAL A 11 -3.51 -1.44 5.24
N CYS A 12 -3.98 -0.54 6.10
CA CYS A 12 -4.87 0.56 5.73
C CYS A 12 -4.19 1.88 6.08
N ILE A 13 -3.92 2.71 5.07
CA ILE A 13 -3.24 3.99 5.21
C ILE A 13 -4.24 5.10 4.91
N PHE A 14 -4.46 5.97 5.89
CA PHE A 14 -5.31 7.16 5.77
C PHE A 14 -4.46 8.40 5.45
N PRO A 15 -5.06 9.48 4.90
CA PRO A 15 -4.34 10.74 4.67
C PRO A 15 -3.57 11.19 5.92
N GLY A 16 -2.28 11.46 5.75
CA GLY A 16 -1.36 11.70 6.86
C GLY A 16 -0.08 12.42 6.43
N GLY A 17 0.78 12.70 7.42
CA GLY A 17 2.04 13.41 7.22
C GLY A 17 3.26 12.48 7.13
N PHE A 18 4.42 12.99 7.53
CA PHE A 18 5.69 12.26 7.43
C PHE A 18 5.69 10.89 8.11
N GLY A 19 5.13 10.75 9.31
CA GLY A 19 5.07 9.45 10.00
C GLY A 19 4.26 8.41 9.23
N THR A 20 3.14 8.80 8.64
CA THR A 20 2.31 7.93 7.80
C THR A 20 3.03 7.54 6.52
N MET A 21 3.71 8.49 5.88
CA MET A 21 4.49 8.21 4.67
C MET A 21 5.68 7.29 4.95
N ASP A 22 6.40 7.49 6.07
CA ASP A 22 7.50 6.63 6.52
C ASP A 22 7.04 5.17 6.63
N GLU A 23 5.97 4.93 7.39
CA GLU A 23 5.41 3.58 7.56
C GLU A 23 4.86 2.99 6.26
N MET A 24 4.23 3.82 5.41
CA MET A 24 3.72 3.38 4.11
C MET A 24 4.84 2.92 3.19
N PHE A 25 5.90 3.71 3.03
CA PHE A 25 7.04 3.35 2.17
C PHE A 25 7.81 2.16 2.75
N GLU A 26 8.03 2.09 4.06
CA GLU A 26 8.65 0.93 4.70
C GLU A 26 7.88 -0.36 4.38
N ALA A 27 6.56 -0.35 4.53
CA ALA A 27 5.73 -1.52 4.27
C ALA A 27 5.69 -1.91 2.77
N LEU A 28 5.59 -0.93 1.86
CA LEU A 28 5.66 -1.20 0.41
C LEU A 28 7.01 -1.81 0.02
N THR A 29 8.13 -1.28 0.53
CA THR A 29 9.47 -1.82 0.27
C THR A 29 9.61 -3.25 0.82
N LEU A 30 9.05 -3.55 1.98
CA LEU A 30 9.08 -4.92 2.54
C LEU A 30 8.31 -5.92 1.69
N ILE A 31 7.14 -5.54 1.14
CA ILE A 31 6.37 -6.39 0.24
C ILE A 31 7.10 -6.53 -1.10
N GLN A 32 7.56 -5.42 -1.68
CA GLN A 32 8.32 -5.37 -2.94
C GLN A 32 9.55 -6.29 -2.91
N THR A 33 10.29 -6.30 -1.80
CA THR A 33 11.52 -7.11 -1.64
C THR A 33 11.24 -8.54 -1.17
N GLY A 34 9.98 -8.95 -1.01
CA GLY A 34 9.59 -10.28 -0.51
C GLY A 34 9.93 -10.53 0.96
N ARG A 35 10.28 -9.49 1.71
CA ARG A 35 10.60 -9.57 3.15
C ARG A 35 9.34 -9.62 4.01
N MET A 36 8.20 -9.22 3.45
CA MET A 36 6.86 -9.36 4.01
C MET A 36 5.94 -10.02 2.97
N ARG A 37 5.00 -10.84 3.43
CA ARG A 37 3.96 -11.42 2.56
C ARG A 37 3.09 -10.33 1.97
N ARG A 38 2.65 -10.50 0.72
CA ARG A 38 1.66 -9.61 0.12
C ARG A 38 0.33 -9.74 0.87
N VAL A 39 -0.21 -8.59 1.25
CA VAL A 39 -1.51 -8.43 1.93
C VAL A 39 -2.26 -7.29 1.23
N PRO A 40 -3.59 -7.16 1.42
CA PRO A 40 -4.30 -5.96 0.99
C PRO A 40 -3.61 -4.71 1.54
N PHE A 41 -3.13 -3.85 0.66
CA PHE A 41 -2.54 -2.56 1.01
C PHE A 41 -3.45 -1.47 0.48
N LEU A 42 -4.14 -0.78 1.37
CA LEU A 42 -5.27 0.08 1.03
C LEU A 42 -4.93 1.53 1.35
N LEU A 43 -5.02 2.39 0.35
CA LEU A 43 -4.86 3.84 0.48
C LEU A 43 -6.24 4.50 0.49
N PHE A 44 -6.62 5.09 1.61
CA PHE A 44 -7.90 5.79 1.74
C PHE A 44 -7.83 7.19 1.13
N GLY A 45 -8.83 7.55 0.33
CA GLY A 45 -8.99 8.87 -0.25
C GLY A 45 -8.00 9.12 -1.39
N LYS A 46 -8.27 8.57 -2.57
CA LYS A 46 -7.39 8.63 -3.75
C LYS A 46 -6.89 10.03 -4.08
N SER A 47 -7.81 11.00 -4.03
CA SER A 47 -7.54 12.40 -4.37
C SER A 47 -6.45 13.06 -3.52
N PHE A 48 -6.26 12.61 -2.26
CA PHE A 48 -5.19 13.10 -1.41
C PHE A 48 -3.83 12.62 -1.95
N TRP A 49 -3.70 11.30 -2.19
CA TRP A 49 -2.45 10.66 -2.58
C TRP A 49 -1.98 11.10 -3.96
N GLU A 50 -2.87 11.16 -4.95
CA GLU A 50 -2.51 11.62 -6.30
C GLU A 50 -2.09 13.10 -6.35
N ARG A 51 -2.48 13.90 -5.35
CA ARG A 51 -2.04 15.30 -5.24
C ARG A 51 -0.61 15.41 -4.72
N ILE A 52 -0.16 14.48 -3.88
CA ILE A 52 1.13 14.57 -3.19
C ILE A 52 2.20 13.63 -3.76
N ILE A 53 1.80 12.53 -4.40
CA ILE A 53 2.70 11.53 -4.95
C ILE A 53 2.27 11.19 -6.37
N ASN A 54 3.19 11.37 -7.31
CA ASN A 54 3.05 10.86 -8.66
C ASN A 54 3.75 9.50 -8.75
N TRP A 55 2.99 8.42 -8.54
CA TRP A 55 3.52 7.05 -8.57
C TRP A 55 4.07 6.66 -9.95
N GLN A 56 3.46 7.17 -11.02
CA GLN A 56 3.89 6.90 -12.38
C GLN A 56 5.28 7.50 -12.64
N ALA A 57 5.54 8.71 -12.13
CA ALA A 57 6.86 9.33 -12.24
C ALA A 57 7.96 8.51 -11.53
N LEU A 58 7.64 7.82 -10.43
CA LEU A 58 8.59 6.91 -9.77
C LEU A 58 8.93 5.70 -10.65
N ALA A 59 7.93 5.14 -11.32
CA ALA A 59 8.10 4.03 -12.26
C ALA A 59 8.89 4.45 -13.51
N GLU A 60 8.57 5.62 -14.08
CA GLU A 60 9.28 6.18 -15.24
C GLU A 60 10.74 6.52 -14.92
N ALA A 61 11.02 6.99 -13.71
CA ALA A 61 12.39 7.22 -13.23
C ALA A 61 13.17 5.92 -12.95
N GLY A 62 12.53 4.75 -13.05
CA GLY A 62 13.14 3.45 -12.76
C GLY A 62 13.42 3.20 -11.27
N THR A 63 12.81 3.98 -10.37
CA THR A 63 12.98 3.83 -8.91
C THR A 63 12.10 2.74 -8.32
N ILE A 64 11.00 2.42 -9.01
CA ILE A 64 10.15 1.25 -8.80
C ILE A 64 9.83 0.61 -10.16
N SER A 65 9.40 -0.64 -10.17
CA SER A 65 8.89 -1.29 -11.37
C SER A 65 7.44 -0.87 -11.66
N ALA A 66 6.99 -1.00 -12.91
CA ALA A 66 5.59 -0.74 -13.25
C ALA A 66 4.61 -1.66 -12.49
N GLY A 67 5.00 -2.90 -12.21
CA GLY A 67 4.20 -3.86 -11.42
C GLY A 67 4.13 -3.54 -9.93
N ASP A 68 5.01 -2.66 -9.42
CA ASP A 68 4.93 -2.23 -8.01
C ASP A 68 3.72 -1.33 -7.77
N LEU A 69 3.13 -0.75 -8.82
CA LEU A 69 1.88 0.01 -8.72
C LEU A 69 0.68 -0.88 -8.35
N ASP A 70 0.79 -2.20 -8.56
CA ASP A 70 -0.25 -3.16 -8.17
C ASP A 70 -0.19 -3.47 -6.66
N LEU A 71 0.87 -3.06 -5.95
CA LEU A 71 1.09 -3.36 -4.54
C LEU A 71 0.02 -2.75 -3.64
N PHE A 72 -0.63 -1.68 -4.06
CA PHE A 72 -1.68 -1.00 -3.30
C PHE A 72 -2.94 -0.77 -4.12
N ARG A 73 -4.05 -0.49 -3.44
CA ARG A 73 -5.33 -0.14 -4.03
C ARG A 73 -5.91 1.07 -3.32
N TYR A 74 -6.57 1.95 -4.08
CA TYR A 74 -7.35 3.03 -3.48
C TYR A 74 -8.72 2.54 -3.02
N VAL A 75 -9.20 3.10 -1.91
CA VAL A 75 -10.54 2.90 -1.38
C VAL A 75 -11.09 4.23 -0.86
N GLU A 76 -12.40 4.43 -0.96
CA GLU A 76 -13.07 5.64 -0.46
C GLU A 76 -13.91 5.34 0.78
N THR A 77 -14.31 4.09 0.98
CA THR A 77 -15.19 3.69 2.09
C THR A 77 -14.65 2.48 2.86
N ALA A 78 -15.10 2.35 4.12
CA ALA A 78 -14.79 1.18 4.94
C ALA A 78 -15.37 -0.11 4.32
N ASP A 79 -16.54 -0.03 3.70
CA ASP A 79 -17.20 -1.18 3.08
C ASP A 79 -16.40 -1.72 1.89
N GLU A 80 -15.85 -0.84 1.04
CA GLU A 80 -14.92 -1.22 -0.03
C GLU A 80 -13.68 -1.91 0.51
N ALA A 81 -13.09 -1.35 1.57
CA ALA A 81 -11.92 -1.94 2.22
C ALA A 81 -12.23 -3.34 2.76
N VAL A 82 -13.36 -3.50 3.46
CA VAL A 82 -13.81 -4.81 3.98
C VAL A 82 -14.06 -5.81 2.86
N ALA A 83 -14.67 -5.39 1.75
CA ALA A 83 -14.89 -6.26 0.60
C ALA A 83 -13.57 -6.77 0.01
N ILE A 84 -12.56 -5.91 -0.12
CA ILE A 84 -11.23 -6.31 -0.62
C ILE A 84 -10.54 -7.25 0.37
N ILE A 85 -10.58 -6.95 1.67
CA ILE A 85 -9.92 -7.75 2.71
C ILE A 85 -10.54 -9.15 2.81
N THR A 86 -11.87 -9.24 2.76
CA THR A 86 -12.59 -10.51 2.88
C THR A 86 -12.53 -11.36 1.62
N GLY A 87 -12.41 -10.74 0.44
CA GLY A 87 -12.21 -11.42 -0.84
C GLY A 87 -10.75 -11.68 -1.20
N TRP A 88 -9.80 -11.45 -0.28
CA TRP A 88 -8.38 -11.59 -0.58
C TRP A 88 -7.93 -13.06 -0.55
N GLU A 89 -7.56 -13.60 -1.72
CA GLU A 89 -6.92 -14.91 -1.80
C GLU A 89 -5.41 -14.77 -1.56
N GLU A 90 -4.90 -15.47 -0.54
CA GLU A 90 -3.46 -15.52 -0.24
C GLU A 90 -2.74 -16.35 -1.33
N GLY A 91 -2.33 -15.73 -2.44
CA GLY A 91 -1.41 -16.36 -3.39
C GLY A 91 -1.57 -15.96 -4.85
N CYS A 92 -0.74 -15.01 -5.29
CA CYS A 92 -0.03 -15.06 -6.57
C CYS A 92 1.42 -14.66 -6.28
#